data_AF-A0A2E7TVC3-F1
#
_entry.id   AF-A0A2E7TVC3-F1
#
_cell.length_a   1.000
_cell.length_b   1.000
_cell.length_c   1.000
_cell.angle_alpha   90.00
_cell.angle_beta   90.00
_cell.angle_gamma   90.00
#
_symmetry.space_group_name_H-M   'P 1'
#
loop_
_entity.id
_entity.type
_entity.pdbx_description
1 polymer ?
#
loop_
_entity_poly.entity_id
_entity_poly.type
_entity_poly.pdbx_seq_one_letter_code
_entity_poly.pdbx_strand_id
1 'polypeptide(L)'
;MKCGFLIGSVLMVLAGCSQFNAVSLYSNSASEVHPVDYFDRAMVFHDAQTSVVTGLRNTTCKEVRFEEENSFGGKDHLSIEWDTNRGCKYIGIQIPWANYAAKNLTPLVDCAAIEMAIRLEEGSLTNIPMFFGLVDYADRQCMTKINFLGMDDGLLDTAWRKVRIPLQAFKHERRGVNMAKIKELKIEFQRKGHVHIDEIKIVRYENPYAVEPDNSTHVIAGLPWNIGTTPDEWWGINPRYSSSFQFARKQRDESGIRGGDPMAVQAEVNTALPDAWNQFGVSFSDWKRVDMASLYTTAALGFDLMCSETPDLEISIHTFSGQRRQVRTKLQVTQLMEIGENRYRAYVPIRAFADFESLDWSALKEIRFLVKESARFDLANLRLIEFRGNPSNPTAWKGYE
;
A
#
# COMPACT_ATOMS: atom_id res chain seq x y z
N MET A 1 15.05 -100.84 21.07
CA MET A 1 15.93 -100.65 19.89
C MET A 1 15.19 -99.83 18.85
N LYS A 2 15.76 -98.67 18.46
CA LYS A 2 15.56 -97.85 17.24
C LYS A 2 14.12 -97.67 16.73
N CYS A 3 13.52 -96.48 16.81
CA CYS A 3 13.53 -95.37 15.83
C CYS A 3 12.04 -95.07 15.55
N GLY A 4 11.49 -93.87 15.39
CA GLY A 4 11.95 -92.50 15.38
C GLY A 4 10.79 -91.58 14.93
N PHE A 5 11.00 -90.26 15.05
CA PHE A 5 10.34 -89.15 14.34
C PHE A 5 8.89 -88.74 14.67
N LEU A 6 8.74 -87.52 15.20
CA LEU A 6 8.14 -86.37 14.50
C LEU A 6 8.34 -85.08 15.33
N ILE A 7 9.30 -84.25 14.94
CA ILE A 7 9.48 -82.88 15.47
C ILE A 7 9.21 -81.92 14.31
N GLY A 8 8.29 -80.99 14.55
CA GLY A 8 7.83 -79.99 13.60
C GLY A 8 8.92 -79.03 13.15
N SER A 9 8.87 -78.66 11.88
CA SER A 9 9.71 -77.62 11.30
C SER A 9 8.80 -76.47 10.84
N VAL A 10 9.06 -75.30 11.41
CA VAL A 10 8.42 -74.03 11.12
C VAL A 10 8.87 -73.54 9.75
N LEU A 11 7.93 -73.40 8.81
CA LEU A 11 8.16 -72.85 7.49
C LEU A 11 8.00 -71.32 7.55
N MET A 12 9.11 -70.58 7.59
CA MET A 12 9.13 -69.13 7.36
C MET A 12 9.03 -68.87 5.85
N VAL A 13 7.88 -68.37 5.39
CA VAL A 13 7.71 -67.86 4.02
C VAL A 13 8.08 -66.38 4.02
N LEU A 14 9.24 -66.05 3.45
CA LEU A 14 9.61 -64.67 3.10
C LEU A 14 8.87 -64.31 1.81
N ALA A 15 7.75 -63.59 1.93
CA ALA A 15 7.11 -62.93 0.81
C ALA A 15 7.84 -61.61 0.49
N GLY A 16 8.72 -61.63 -0.51
CA GLY A 16 9.29 -60.42 -1.09
C GLY A 16 8.30 -59.78 -2.06
N CYS A 17 7.64 -58.70 -1.63
CA CYS A 17 6.88 -57.84 -2.53
C CYS A 17 7.85 -56.91 -3.28
N SER A 18 8.24 -57.27 -4.50
CA SER A 18 8.79 -56.31 -5.46
C SER A 18 7.62 -55.56 -6.13
N GLN A 19 7.29 -54.38 -5.61
CA GLN A 19 6.46 -53.44 -6.35
C GLN A 19 7.28 -52.90 -7.52
N PHE A 20 6.92 -53.34 -8.73
CA PHE A 20 7.33 -52.66 -9.95
C PHE A 20 6.74 -51.26 -9.95
N ASN A 21 7.55 -50.24 -9.70
CA ASN A 21 7.16 -48.87 -9.96
C ASN A 21 7.05 -48.69 -11.48
N ALA A 22 5.87 -48.29 -11.96
CA ALA A 22 5.69 -47.85 -13.33
C ALA A 22 6.56 -46.61 -13.56
N VAL A 23 7.68 -46.78 -14.24
CA VAL A 23 8.51 -45.67 -14.70
C VAL A 23 7.77 -45.01 -15.88
N SER A 24 7.26 -43.80 -15.68
CA SER A 24 6.79 -42.98 -16.80
C SER A 24 8.00 -42.59 -17.64
N LEU A 25 8.13 -43.16 -18.83
CA LEU A 25 9.21 -42.87 -19.79
C LEU A 25 9.21 -41.42 -20.33
N TYR A 26 8.19 -40.64 -19.98
CA TYR A 26 8.11 -39.21 -20.27
C TYR A 26 7.61 -38.48 -19.03
N SER A 27 8.54 -38.01 -18.18
CA SER A 27 8.25 -36.85 -17.35
C SER A 27 8.19 -35.65 -18.29
N ASN A 28 7.01 -35.33 -18.81
CA ASN A 28 6.79 -34.03 -19.43
C ASN A 28 6.80 -32.98 -18.32
N SER A 29 7.96 -32.69 -17.76
CA SER A 29 8.24 -31.37 -17.20
C SER A 29 8.52 -30.45 -18.39
N ALA A 30 7.50 -30.24 -19.23
CA ALA A 30 7.50 -29.03 -20.05
C ALA A 30 7.43 -27.90 -19.02
N SER A 31 8.58 -27.32 -18.69
CA SER A 31 8.61 -26.06 -17.95
C SER A 31 7.69 -25.12 -18.71
N GLU A 32 6.58 -24.74 -18.08
CA GLU A 32 5.59 -23.85 -18.67
C GLU A 32 6.33 -22.59 -19.12
N VAL A 33 6.38 -22.35 -20.44
CA VAL A 33 7.26 -21.31 -20.94
C VAL A 33 6.64 -19.96 -20.64
N HIS A 34 7.41 -19.10 -19.98
CA HIS A 34 6.87 -17.86 -19.46
C HIS A 34 6.69 -16.84 -20.60
N PRO A 35 5.54 -16.14 -20.71
CA PRO A 35 5.24 -15.23 -21.83
C PRO A 35 6.31 -14.16 -22.10
N VAL A 36 6.98 -13.68 -21.05
CA VAL A 36 8.08 -12.70 -21.16
C VAL A 36 9.28 -13.23 -21.95
N ASP A 37 9.56 -14.55 -21.92
CA ASP A 37 10.75 -15.12 -22.57
C ASP A 37 10.71 -15.04 -24.09
N TYR A 38 9.50 -14.95 -24.66
CA TYR A 38 9.28 -14.79 -26.09
C TYR A 38 8.80 -13.40 -26.48
N PHE A 39 8.75 -12.47 -25.52
CA PHE A 39 8.32 -11.11 -25.80
C PHE A 39 9.42 -10.36 -26.56
N ASP A 40 9.17 -10.15 -27.85
CA ASP A 40 10.08 -9.37 -28.69
C ASP A 40 10.22 -7.94 -28.15
N ARG A 41 11.46 -7.45 -28.11
CA ARG A 41 11.82 -6.08 -27.67
C ARG A 41 11.38 -5.77 -26.25
N ALA A 42 11.68 -6.67 -25.31
CA ALA A 42 11.56 -6.41 -23.88
C ALA A 42 12.32 -5.14 -23.45
N MET A 43 13.41 -4.78 -24.14
CA MET A 43 14.16 -3.54 -23.90
C MET A 43 13.37 -2.32 -24.40
N VAL A 44 13.14 -1.35 -23.50
CA VAL A 44 12.49 -0.06 -23.78
C VAL A 44 13.53 1.03 -23.98
N PHE A 45 14.54 1.07 -23.11
CA PHE A 45 15.68 2.00 -23.17
C PHE A 45 16.95 1.31 -22.68
N HIS A 46 18.03 1.43 -23.46
CA HIS A 46 19.37 0.90 -23.12
C HIS A 46 20.46 1.97 -23.18
N ASP A 47 20.52 2.75 -24.26
CA ASP A 47 21.39 3.92 -24.41
C ASP A 47 20.85 4.83 -25.53
N ALA A 48 21.42 6.03 -25.68
CA ALA A 48 21.02 7.01 -26.69
C ALA A 48 21.28 6.56 -28.14
N GLN A 49 22.15 5.57 -28.37
CA GLN A 49 22.48 5.08 -29.71
C GLN A 49 21.48 4.06 -30.22
N THR A 50 20.94 3.25 -29.31
CA THR A 50 20.04 2.13 -29.61
C THR A 50 18.58 2.47 -29.31
N SER A 51 18.33 3.51 -28.53
CA SER A 51 17.00 3.90 -28.06
C SER A 51 16.65 5.33 -28.47
N VAL A 52 15.38 5.54 -28.83
CA VAL A 52 14.87 6.88 -29.15
C VAL A 52 14.20 7.46 -27.92
N VAL A 53 14.57 8.70 -27.58
CA VAL A 53 13.91 9.50 -26.54
C VAL A 53 13.49 10.83 -27.14
N THR A 54 12.26 11.24 -26.87
CA THR A 54 11.68 12.50 -27.32
C THR A 54 11.30 13.37 -26.13
N GLY A 55 11.06 14.66 -26.40
CA GLY A 55 10.87 15.65 -25.34
C GLY A 55 12.17 16.12 -24.70
N LEU A 56 13.33 15.91 -25.32
CA LEU A 56 14.66 16.26 -24.78
C LEU A 56 14.97 17.77 -24.71
N ARG A 57 14.05 18.64 -25.17
CA ARG A 57 14.29 20.09 -25.19
C ARG A 57 14.52 20.61 -23.76
N ASN A 58 15.70 21.17 -23.54
CA ASN A 58 16.01 21.87 -22.29
C ASN A 58 15.18 23.14 -22.17
N THR A 59 14.67 23.37 -20.98
CA THR A 59 13.83 24.52 -20.61
C THR A 59 14.23 25.00 -19.22
N THR A 60 13.68 26.13 -18.78
CA THR A 60 13.90 26.62 -17.41
C THR A 60 13.48 25.60 -16.34
N CYS A 61 12.53 24.70 -16.64
CA CYS A 61 11.97 23.73 -15.71
C CYS A 61 12.55 22.33 -15.84
N LYS A 62 13.36 22.05 -16.86
CA LYS A 62 13.88 20.71 -17.12
C LYS A 62 15.12 20.73 -17.97
N GLU A 63 16.10 19.95 -17.55
CA GLU A 63 17.27 19.58 -18.31
C GLU A 63 17.35 18.07 -18.44
N VAL A 64 17.65 17.58 -19.65
CA VAL A 64 17.88 16.15 -19.92
C VAL A 64 19.23 16.01 -20.60
N ARG A 65 20.07 15.14 -20.06
CA ARG A 65 21.41 14.82 -20.58
C ARG A 65 21.56 13.31 -20.72
N PHE A 66 22.43 12.91 -21.65
CA PHE A 66 22.96 11.55 -21.70
C PHE A 66 24.37 11.59 -21.11
N GLU A 67 24.57 10.88 -20.01
CA GLU A 67 25.86 10.82 -19.31
C GLU A 67 26.51 9.45 -19.50
N GLU A 68 27.78 9.43 -19.87
CA GLU A 68 28.52 8.19 -20.14
C GLU A 68 29.11 7.59 -18.86
N GLU A 69 29.51 8.44 -17.91
CA GLU A 69 30.16 8.03 -16.67
C GLU A 69 29.17 7.35 -15.71
N ASN A 70 29.61 6.26 -15.06
CA ASN A 70 28.82 5.54 -14.05
C ASN A 70 27.43 5.07 -14.56
N SER A 71 27.32 4.74 -15.85
CA SER A 71 26.12 4.11 -16.42
C SER A 71 25.91 2.71 -15.85
N PHE A 72 24.67 2.31 -15.64
CA PHE A 72 24.32 1.00 -15.10
C PHE A 72 24.45 -0.10 -16.17
N GLY A 73 24.05 0.23 -17.40
CA GLY A 73 24.22 -0.59 -18.60
C GLY A 73 24.52 0.28 -19.82
N GLY A 74 24.90 -0.33 -20.93
CA GLY A 74 25.11 0.40 -22.18
C GLY A 74 26.29 1.38 -22.15
N LYS A 75 26.20 2.42 -22.98
CA LYS A 75 27.24 3.46 -23.12
C LYS A 75 26.93 4.74 -22.36
N ASP A 76 25.65 5.04 -22.17
CA ASP A 76 25.17 6.24 -21.50
C ASP A 76 23.84 5.95 -20.79
N HIS A 77 23.44 6.88 -19.93
CA HIS A 77 22.17 6.83 -19.23
C HIS A 77 21.51 8.22 -19.20
N LEU A 78 20.22 8.26 -18.84
CA LEU A 78 19.47 9.51 -18.75
C LEU A 78 19.75 10.21 -17.41
N SER A 79 20.30 11.42 -17.45
CA SER A 79 20.38 12.35 -16.31
C SER A 79 19.32 13.43 -16.49
N ILE A 80 18.38 13.53 -15.55
CA ILE A 80 17.19 14.38 -15.67
C ILE A 80 17.04 15.23 -14.42
N GLU A 81 17.16 16.54 -14.59
CA GLU A 81 16.89 17.54 -13.55
C GLU A 81 15.62 18.32 -13.90
N TRP A 82 14.74 18.55 -12.92
CA TRP A 82 13.52 19.34 -13.14
C TRP A 82 13.06 20.12 -11.91
N ASP A 83 12.30 21.18 -12.19
CA ASP A 83 11.57 21.98 -11.20
C ASP A 83 10.27 22.54 -11.81
N THR A 84 9.14 21.97 -11.40
CA THR A 84 7.80 22.34 -11.87
C THR A 84 7.33 23.71 -11.41
N ASN A 85 7.99 24.32 -10.41
CA ASN A 85 7.61 25.64 -9.90
C ASN A 85 8.03 26.79 -10.83
N ARG A 86 8.73 26.50 -11.92
CA ARG A 86 9.27 27.49 -12.86
C ARG A 86 8.34 27.83 -14.04
N GLY A 87 7.05 27.49 -13.92
CA GLY A 87 5.97 27.97 -14.80
C GLY A 87 5.69 27.13 -16.06
N CYS A 88 6.28 25.94 -16.21
CA CYS A 88 6.02 25.08 -17.35
C CYS A 88 4.72 24.27 -17.19
N LYS A 89 3.90 24.22 -18.26
CA LYS A 89 2.62 23.49 -18.25
C LYS A 89 2.79 21.97 -18.28
N TYR A 90 3.83 21.47 -18.92
CA TYR A 90 4.12 20.05 -19.05
C TYR A 90 5.63 19.83 -18.98
N ILE A 91 6.04 18.86 -18.17
CA ILE A 91 7.44 18.49 -17.99
C ILE A 91 7.49 16.96 -18.00
N GLY A 92 8.00 16.41 -19.10
CA GLY A 92 8.07 14.96 -19.30
C GLY A 92 8.98 14.58 -20.46
N ILE A 93 9.26 13.29 -20.60
CA ILE A 93 9.90 12.67 -21.77
C ILE A 93 9.04 11.50 -22.26
N GLN A 94 9.25 11.10 -23.50
CA GLN A 94 8.59 9.94 -24.10
C GLN A 94 9.64 9.07 -24.77
N ILE A 95 9.50 7.76 -24.61
CA ILE A 95 10.37 6.75 -25.19
C ILE A 95 9.51 5.97 -26.20
N PRO A 96 9.58 6.31 -27.50
CA PRO A 96 8.94 5.55 -28.55
C PRO A 96 9.46 4.12 -28.58
N TRP A 97 8.67 3.19 -28.09
CA TRP A 97 9.15 1.84 -27.84
C TRP A 97 9.44 1.14 -29.17
N ALA A 98 10.72 0.86 -29.40
CA ALA A 98 11.22 0.27 -30.63
C ALA A 98 10.70 1.04 -31.87
N ASN A 99 10.87 2.36 -31.84
CA ASN A 99 10.48 3.29 -32.90
C ASN A 99 8.97 3.23 -33.21
N TYR A 100 8.16 3.33 -32.16
CA TYR A 100 6.68 3.27 -32.19
C TYR A 100 6.10 1.92 -32.63
N ALA A 101 6.88 0.89 -32.91
CA ALA A 101 6.32 -0.40 -33.31
C ALA A 101 5.34 -0.91 -32.23
N ALA A 102 4.13 -1.30 -32.63
CA ALA A 102 3.11 -1.78 -31.69
C ALA A 102 3.62 -2.95 -30.84
N LYS A 103 3.30 -2.93 -29.55
CA LYS A 103 3.61 -3.97 -28.57
C LYS A 103 2.32 -4.52 -27.99
N ASN A 104 2.21 -5.84 -28.01
CA ASN A 104 1.12 -6.54 -27.37
C ASN A 104 1.54 -6.96 -25.96
N LEU A 105 1.16 -6.14 -24.98
CA LEU A 105 1.41 -6.40 -23.56
C LEU A 105 0.28 -7.17 -22.88
N THR A 106 -0.85 -7.42 -23.55
CA THR A 106 -1.97 -8.18 -23.01
C THR A 106 -1.57 -9.51 -22.35
N PRO A 107 -0.74 -10.38 -22.96
CA PRO A 107 -0.37 -11.64 -22.32
C PRO A 107 0.61 -11.49 -21.15
N LEU A 108 1.13 -10.28 -20.92
CA LEU A 108 2.13 -9.99 -19.89
C LEU A 108 1.55 -9.28 -18.67
N VAL A 109 0.30 -8.79 -18.76
CA VAL A 109 -0.30 -7.91 -17.74
C VAL A 109 -0.15 -8.48 -16.34
N ASP A 110 -0.39 -9.78 -16.18
CA ASP A 110 -0.43 -10.44 -14.86
C ASP A 110 0.90 -11.06 -14.41
N CYS A 111 1.92 -11.11 -15.27
CA CYS A 111 3.16 -11.83 -15.00
C CYS A 111 4.43 -11.03 -15.32
N ALA A 112 4.32 -9.71 -15.54
CA ALA A 112 5.45 -8.88 -15.91
C ALA A 112 5.43 -7.48 -15.27
N ALA A 113 6.61 -6.88 -15.22
CA ALA A 113 6.82 -5.51 -14.76
C ALA A 113 7.78 -4.78 -15.69
N ILE A 114 7.69 -3.45 -15.69
CA ILE A 114 8.76 -2.58 -16.20
C ILE A 114 9.79 -2.45 -15.08
N GLU A 115 11.00 -2.98 -15.29
CA GLU A 115 12.17 -2.78 -14.45
C GLU A 115 13.01 -1.63 -15.02
N MET A 116 13.56 -0.79 -14.15
CA MET A 116 14.57 0.21 -14.50
C MET A 116 15.61 0.32 -13.38
N ALA A 117 16.84 0.67 -13.74
CA ALA A 117 17.84 1.13 -12.80
C ALA A 117 17.64 2.64 -12.57
N ILE A 118 17.66 3.05 -11.30
CA ILE A 118 17.49 4.45 -10.92
C ILE A 118 18.39 4.79 -9.73
N ARG A 119 18.98 5.98 -9.74
CA ARG A 119 19.67 6.61 -8.59
C ARG A 119 19.35 8.09 -8.53
N LEU A 120 19.58 8.69 -7.37
CA LEU A 120 19.57 10.13 -7.19
C LEU A 120 20.95 10.70 -7.54
N GLU A 121 20.98 11.98 -7.90
CA GLU A 121 22.26 12.70 -7.96
C GLU A 121 22.81 12.94 -6.54
N GLU A 122 21.94 13.36 -5.62
CA GLU A 122 22.30 13.60 -4.22
C GLU A 122 21.15 13.26 -3.26
N GLY A 123 21.50 13.06 -1.99
CA GLY A 123 20.55 12.83 -0.90
C GLY A 123 19.86 11.47 -0.94
N SER A 124 18.71 11.38 -0.28
CA SER A 124 17.87 10.19 -0.26
C SER A 124 16.38 10.53 -0.19
N LEU A 125 15.54 9.68 -0.78
CA LEU A 125 14.09 9.86 -0.87
C LEU A 125 13.37 8.51 -0.75
N THR A 126 12.19 8.53 -0.13
CA THR A 126 11.25 7.39 -0.08
C THR A 126 10.14 7.49 -1.12
N ASN A 127 10.16 8.53 -1.96
CA ASN A 127 9.19 8.76 -3.02
C ASN A 127 9.74 9.69 -4.10
N ILE A 128 9.86 9.21 -5.34
CA ILE A 128 10.25 10.03 -6.47
C ILE A 128 9.01 10.60 -7.16
N PRO A 129 8.91 11.93 -7.36
CA PRO A 129 7.73 12.56 -7.96
C PRO A 129 7.71 12.40 -9.49
N MET A 130 7.57 11.16 -9.95
CA MET A 130 7.42 10.80 -11.36
C MET A 130 6.18 9.94 -11.58
N PHE A 131 5.57 10.08 -12.75
CA PHE A 131 4.54 9.20 -13.26
C PHE A 131 5.03 8.51 -14.51
N PHE A 132 4.71 7.22 -14.61
CA PHE A 132 5.02 6.39 -15.76
C PHE A 132 3.72 6.08 -16.49
N GLY A 133 3.73 6.26 -17.80
CA GLY A 133 2.56 6.16 -18.67
C GLY A 133 2.74 5.17 -19.80
N LEU A 134 1.75 4.33 -20.04
CA LEU A 134 1.65 3.56 -21.28
C LEU A 134 0.65 4.24 -22.20
N VAL A 135 1.04 4.44 -23.46
CA VAL A 135 0.21 5.09 -24.47
C VAL A 135 -0.04 4.13 -25.62
N ASP A 136 -1.30 4.01 -26.02
CA ASP A 136 -1.71 3.20 -27.18
C ASP A 136 -1.77 4.01 -28.48
N TYR A 137 -2.06 3.33 -29.59
CA TYR A 137 -2.22 3.95 -30.90
C TYR A 137 -3.45 4.84 -31.07
N ALA A 138 -4.41 4.79 -30.13
CA ALA A 138 -5.55 5.69 -30.08
C ALA A 138 -5.28 6.91 -29.18
N ASP A 139 -4.02 7.13 -28.79
CA ASP A 139 -3.55 8.19 -27.89
C ASP A 139 -4.21 8.14 -26.49
N ARG A 140 -4.75 6.98 -26.12
CA ARG A 140 -5.21 6.75 -24.75
C ARG A 140 -4.00 6.43 -23.90
N GLN A 141 -3.96 7.02 -22.71
CA GLN A 141 -2.87 6.84 -21.77
C GLN A 141 -3.37 6.37 -20.41
N CYS A 142 -2.59 5.51 -19.77
CA CYS A 142 -2.79 5.13 -18.39
C CYS A 142 -1.48 5.32 -17.63
N MET A 143 -1.59 5.82 -16.39
CA MET A 143 -0.47 6.34 -15.62
C MET A 143 -0.40 5.67 -14.26
N THR A 144 0.80 5.39 -13.79
CA THR A 144 1.08 4.91 -12.43
C THR A 144 2.30 5.61 -11.84
N LYS A 145 2.50 5.47 -10.54
CA LYS A 145 3.70 5.92 -9.83
C LYS A 145 4.64 4.73 -9.62
N ILE A 146 5.92 5.02 -9.34
CA ILE A 146 6.81 4.01 -8.77
C ILE A 146 6.24 3.54 -7.43
N ASN A 147 6.28 2.23 -7.21
CA ASN A 147 6.04 1.63 -5.92
C ASN A 147 7.37 1.15 -5.34
N PHE A 148 7.68 1.57 -4.11
CA PHE A 148 8.87 1.14 -3.38
C PHE A 148 8.63 -0.15 -2.58
N LEU A 149 7.37 -0.62 -2.52
CA LEU A 149 7.04 -1.91 -1.93
C LEU A 149 7.77 -3.01 -2.72
N GLY A 150 8.69 -3.71 -2.04
CA GLY A 150 9.58 -4.71 -2.63
C GLY A 150 11.05 -4.29 -2.75
N MET A 151 11.42 -3.08 -2.34
CA MET A 151 12.82 -2.69 -2.09
C MET A 151 13.18 -2.97 -0.63
N ASP A 152 14.32 -3.61 -0.37
CA ASP A 152 14.70 -4.11 0.97
C ASP A 152 14.69 -3.04 2.07
N ASP A 153 14.99 -1.78 1.74
CA ASP A 153 15.03 -0.64 2.67
C ASP A 153 14.04 0.48 2.32
N GLY A 154 13.27 0.34 1.23
CA GLY A 154 12.31 1.35 0.77
C GLY A 154 12.94 2.73 0.46
N LEU A 155 14.25 2.78 0.22
CA LEU A 155 15.01 4.01 0.09
C LEU A 155 15.67 4.09 -1.30
N LEU A 156 15.59 5.26 -1.93
CA LEU A 156 16.45 5.63 -3.05
C LEU A 156 17.46 6.66 -2.61
N ASP A 157 18.70 6.46 -3.02
CA ASP A 157 19.87 7.27 -2.69
C ASP A 157 20.77 7.40 -3.93
N THR A 158 22.04 7.73 -3.74
CA THR A 158 23.02 7.88 -4.82
C THR A 158 23.50 6.56 -5.41
N ALA A 159 23.13 5.41 -4.85
CA ALA A 159 23.46 4.11 -5.41
C ALA A 159 22.42 3.67 -6.45
N TRP A 160 22.88 2.96 -7.48
CA TRP A 160 21.99 2.35 -8.47
C TRP A 160 21.10 1.29 -7.82
N ARG A 161 19.79 1.45 -7.96
CA ARG A 161 18.82 0.47 -7.50
C ARG A 161 17.83 0.11 -8.60
N LYS A 162 17.38 -1.14 -8.57
CA LYS A 162 16.35 -1.62 -9.49
C LYS A 162 14.98 -1.36 -8.90
N VAL A 163 14.13 -0.73 -9.69
CA VAL A 163 12.73 -0.48 -9.37
C VAL A 163 11.85 -1.21 -10.37
N ARG A 164 10.77 -1.83 -9.90
CA ARG A 164 9.82 -2.58 -10.72
C ARG A 164 8.44 -1.98 -10.62
N ILE A 165 7.82 -1.73 -11.77
CA ILE A 165 6.45 -1.27 -11.88
C ILE A 165 5.63 -2.39 -12.54
N PRO A 166 4.79 -3.12 -11.78
CA PRO A 166 3.97 -4.19 -12.33
C PRO A 166 3.05 -3.66 -13.43
N LEU A 167 2.86 -4.40 -14.52
CA LEU A 167 1.97 -3.95 -15.61
C LEU A 167 0.52 -3.80 -15.14
N GLN A 168 0.06 -4.61 -14.18
CA GLN A 168 -1.24 -4.45 -13.52
C GLN A 168 -1.43 -3.08 -12.85
N ALA A 169 -0.35 -2.44 -12.38
CA ALA A 169 -0.42 -1.15 -11.71
C ALA A 169 -0.91 -0.02 -12.64
N PHE A 170 -0.84 -0.22 -13.96
CA PHE A 170 -1.24 0.76 -14.96
C PHE A 170 -2.76 0.90 -15.14
N LYS A 171 -3.63 0.19 -14.39
CA LYS A 171 -5.11 0.37 -14.37
C LYS A 171 -5.73 0.64 -15.77
N HIS A 172 -5.25 -0.09 -16.77
CA HIS A 172 -5.46 0.22 -18.18
C HIS A 172 -6.94 0.14 -18.59
N GLU A 173 -7.69 -0.80 -18.03
CA GLU A 173 -9.14 -1.00 -18.27
C GLU A 173 -9.95 0.25 -17.93
N ARG A 174 -9.72 0.83 -16.74
CA ARG A 174 -10.40 2.07 -16.28
C ARG A 174 -10.11 3.28 -17.17
N ARG A 175 -9.03 3.25 -17.95
CA ARG A 175 -8.62 4.30 -18.88
C ARG A 175 -8.92 3.93 -20.34
N GLY A 176 -9.47 2.75 -20.58
CA GLY A 176 -9.74 2.21 -21.91
C GLY A 176 -8.48 2.03 -22.76
N VAL A 177 -7.29 1.89 -22.18
CA VAL A 177 -6.05 1.74 -22.95
C VAL A 177 -5.96 0.34 -23.55
N ASN A 178 -5.64 0.27 -24.83
CA ASN A 178 -5.48 -0.99 -25.55
C ASN A 178 -4.07 -1.56 -25.36
N MET A 179 -3.91 -2.47 -24.41
CA MET A 179 -2.64 -3.14 -24.11
C MET A 179 -2.08 -3.97 -25.28
N ALA A 180 -2.89 -4.32 -26.29
CA ALA A 180 -2.42 -5.02 -27.47
C ALA A 180 -1.69 -4.09 -28.47
N LYS A 181 -1.76 -2.77 -28.28
CA LYS A 181 -1.25 -1.75 -29.21
C LYS A 181 -0.51 -0.62 -28.50
N ILE A 182 0.35 -0.95 -27.55
CA ILE A 182 1.20 0.05 -26.89
C ILE A 182 2.31 0.50 -27.84
N LYS A 183 2.60 1.81 -27.87
CA LYS A 183 3.61 2.40 -28.76
C LYS A 183 4.73 3.17 -28.04
N GLU A 184 4.48 3.66 -26.83
CA GLU A 184 5.47 4.44 -26.07
C GLU A 184 5.31 4.29 -24.56
N LEU A 185 6.44 4.45 -23.87
CA LEU A 185 6.51 4.71 -22.44
C LEU A 185 6.69 6.22 -22.24
N LYS A 186 5.82 6.82 -21.44
CA LYS A 186 5.85 8.24 -21.08
C LYS A 186 6.32 8.40 -19.64
N ILE A 187 7.17 9.38 -19.36
CA ILE A 187 7.59 9.73 -18.01
C ILE A 187 7.24 11.21 -17.77
N GLU A 188 6.38 11.47 -16.80
CA GLU A 188 5.98 12.83 -16.39
C GLU A 188 6.57 13.18 -15.03
N PHE A 189 7.14 14.38 -14.93
CA PHE A 189 7.84 14.86 -13.74
C PHE A 189 6.95 15.80 -12.92
N GLN A 190 6.99 15.67 -11.59
CA GLN A 190 6.27 16.51 -10.64
C GLN A 190 7.20 17.11 -9.59
N ARG A 191 6.79 18.20 -8.93
CA ARG A 191 7.59 18.89 -7.91
C ARG A 191 8.97 19.24 -8.47
N LYS A 192 10.03 18.84 -7.79
CA LYS A 192 11.42 18.99 -8.23
C LYS A 192 12.17 17.69 -8.01
N GLY A 193 13.24 17.47 -8.76
CA GLY A 193 14.11 16.31 -8.59
C GLY A 193 15.28 16.30 -9.56
N HIS A 194 16.25 15.47 -9.25
CA HIS A 194 17.37 15.14 -10.13
C HIS A 194 17.64 13.64 -10.00
N VAL A 195 17.43 12.90 -11.09
CA VAL A 195 17.55 11.44 -11.12
C VAL A 195 18.34 10.98 -12.32
N HIS A 196 18.97 9.82 -12.17
CA HIS A 196 19.60 9.08 -13.24
C HIS A 196 18.79 7.81 -13.48
N ILE A 197 18.42 7.54 -14.73
CA ILE A 197 17.61 6.39 -15.13
C ILE A 197 18.31 5.63 -16.24
N ASP A 198 18.32 4.33 -16.13
CA ASP A 198 18.97 3.43 -17.07
C ASP A 198 18.24 2.08 -17.18
N GLU A 199 18.53 1.31 -18.24
CA GLU A 199 18.14 -0.10 -18.40
C GLU A 199 16.64 -0.37 -18.18
N ILE A 200 15.79 0.38 -18.90
CA ILE A 200 14.34 0.22 -18.82
C ILE A 200 13.91 -0.97 -19.68
N LYS A 201 13.33 -2.01 -19.06
CA LYS A 201 12.92 -3.24 -19.75
C LYS A 201 11.76 -3.96 -19.10
N ILE A 202 11.11 -4.82 -19.86
CA ILE A 202 10.12 -5.78 -19.34
C ILE A 202 10.85 -6.98 -18.73
N VAL A 203 10.46 -7.34 -17.51
CA VAL A 203 10.96 -8.52 -16.78
C VAL A 203 9.80 -9.36 -16.28
N ARG A 204 10.08 -10.64 -16.00
CA ARG A 204 9.15 -11.49 -15.26
C ARG A 204 8.87 -10.88 -13.89
N TYR A 205 7.62 -10.90 -13.48
CA TYR A 205 7.22 -10.39 -12.18
C TYR A 205 6.02 -11.17 -11.67
N GLU A 206 6.17 -11.75 -10.50
CA GLU A 206 5.05 -12.31 -9.75
C GLU A 206 4.59 -11.24 -8.77
N ASN A 207 3.32 -10.84 -8.89
CA ASN A 207 2.75 -9.91 -7.94
C ASN A 207 2.47 -10.65 -6.63
N PRO A 208 3.18 -10.36 -5.52
CA PRO A 208 2.95 -11.03 -4.26
C PRO A 208 1.59 -10.66 -3.64
N TYR A 209 0.90 -9.66 -4.19
CA TYR A 209 -0.39 -9.18 -3.71
C TYR A 209 -1.48 -9.44 -4.74
N ALA A 210 -2.58 -10.06 -4.30
CA ALA A 210 -3.77 -10.21 -5.12
C ALA A 210 -4.37 -8.84 -5.45
N VAL A 211 -4.92 -8.69 -6.66
CA VAL A 211 -5.72 -7.52 -7.01
C VAL A 211 -7.07 -7.65 -6.29
N GLU A 212 -7.30 -6.81 -5.28
CA GLU A 212 -8.59 -6.75 -4.60
C GLU A 212 -9.69 -6.26 -5.57
N PRO A 213 -10.89 -6.88 -5.53
CA PRO A 213 -12.01 -6.44 -6.34
C PRO A 213 -12.43 -5.00 -6.01
N ASP A 214 -13.12 -4.36 -6.96
CA ASP A 214 -13.59 -2.99 -6.79
C ASP A 214 -14.75 -2.85 -5.79
N ASN A 215 -15.47 -3.94 -5.54
CA ASN A 215 -16.55 -4.01 -4.57
C ASN A 215 -16.03 -4.51 -3.22
N SER A 216 -16.61 -4.02 -2.12
CA SER A 216 -16.31 -4.55 -0.79
C SER A 216 -16.78 -5.99 -0.64
N THR A 217 -15.93 -6.81 -0.03
CA THR A 217 -16.25 -8.17 0.42
C THR A 217 -16.67 -8.21 1.89
N HIS A 218 -16.58 -7.09 2.61
CA HIS A 218 -16.81 -6.97 4.05
C HIS A 218 -17.91 -5.94 4.34
N VAL A 219 -19.11 -6.41 4.67
CA VAL A 219 -20.25 -5.54 5.02
C VAL A 219 -20.42 -5.50 6.54
N ILE A 220 -20.49 -4.30 7.11
CA ILE A 220 -20.88 -4.10 8.51
C ILE A 220 -22.39 -4.35 8.61
N ALA A 221 -22.77 -5.53 9.08
CA ALA A 221 -24.18 -5.94 9.19
C ALA A 221 -24.89 -5.34 10.41
N GLY A 222 -24.16 -4.81 11.39
CA GLY A 222 -24.72 -4.25 12.61
C GLY A 222 -23.69 -3.53 13.48
N LEU A 223 -24.18 -2.79 14.47
CA LEU A 223 -23.39 -2.04 15.45
C LEU A 223 -23.63 -2.62 16.86
N PRO A 224 -22.65 -2.59 17.78
CA PRO A 224 -21.32 -1.98 17.61
C PRO A 224 -20.36 -2.82 16.76
N TRP A 225 -19.41 -2.16 16.10
CA TRP A 225 -18.34 -2.78 15.32
C TRP A 225 -16.98 -2.33 15.83
N ASN A 226 -16.16 -3.26 16.34
CA ASN A 226 -14.83 -2.94 16.86
C ASN A 226 -13.84 -2.68 15.72
N ILE A 227 -12.92 -1.73 15.91
CA ILE A 227 -11.92 -1.32 14.91
C ILE A 227 -10.53 -1.42 15.54
N GLY A 228 -9.55 -1.93 14.79
CA GLY A 228 -8.16 -2.02 15.26
C GLY A 228 -7.94 -3.10 16.30
N THR A 229 -8.54 -4.27 16.07
CA THR A 229 -8.50 -5.42 16.98
C THR A 229 -7.16 -6.15 16.99
N THR A 230 -6.32 -5.93 15.97
CA THR A 230 -4.97 -6.49 15.87
C THR A 230 -3.94 -5.41 15.54
N PRO A 231 -2.65 -5.56 15.92
CA PRO A 231 -1.61 -4.57 15.62
C PRO A 231 -1.43 -4.28 14.12
N ASP A 232 -1.65 -5.27 13.26
CA ASP A 232 -1.43 -5.16 11.82
C ASP A 232 -2.47 -4.25 11.13
N GLU A 233 -3.57 -3.95 11.82
CA GLU A 233 -4.58 -2.98 11.37
C GLU A 233 -4.16 -1.54 11.61
N TRP A 234 -3.06 -1.28 12.33
CA TRP A 234 -2.60 0.06 12.68
C TRP A 234 -1.33 0.47 11.91
N TRP A 235 -1.17 1.77 11.65
CA TRP A 235 0.11 2.35 11.24
C TRP A 235 0.42 3.61 12.04
N GLY A 236 1.69 4.02 12.00
CA GLY A 236 2.17 5.19 12.74
C GLY A 236 2.50 4.89 14.21
N ILE A 237 2.41 3.62 14.62
CA ILE A 237 2.78 3.13 15.95
C ILE A 237 4.01 2.25 15.78
N ASN A 238 5.20 2.85 15.81
CA ASN A 238 6.44 2.12 15.63
C ASN A 238 7.58 2.69 16.50
N PRO A 239 7.85 2.07 17.67
CA PRO A 239 8.89 2.50 18.60
C PRO A 239 10.31 2.55 18.01
N ARG A 240 10.56 1.88 16.86
CA ARG A 240 11.86 1.94 16.17
C ARG A 240 12.13 3.30 15.54
N TYR A 241 11.08 3.98 15.07
CA TYR A 241 11.21 5.23 14.30
C TYR A 241 10.65 6.44 15.05
N SER A 242 9.72 6.24 15.99
CA SER A 242 9.20 7.31 16.84
C SER A 242 8.68 6.76 18.16
N SER A 243 8.93 7.47 19.25
CA SER A 243 8.34 7.19 20.56
C SER A 243 6.97 7.84 20.76
N SER A 244 6.49 8.63 19.79
CA SER A 244 5.27 9.44 19.94
C SER A 244 3.99 8.63 20.09
N PHE A 245 3.93 7.42 19.55
CA PHE A 245 2.81 6.50 19.74
C PHE A 245 3.32 5.10 20.03
N GLN A 246 2.74 4.46 21.04
CA GLN A 246 3.07 3.10 21.46
C GLN A 246 1.79 2.35 21.84
N PHE A 247 1.74 1.04 21.60
CA PHE A 247 0.69 0.23 22.21
C PHE A 247 0.94 0.05 23.70
N ALA A 248 -0.12 0.11 24.50
CA ALA A 248 -0.05 -0.14 25.92
C ALA A 248 0.54 -1.53 26.19
N ARG A 249 1.62 -1.57 26.96
CA ARG A 249 2.25 -2.83 27.35
C ARG A 249 1.29 -3.58 28.27
N LYS A 250 1.01 -4.87 28.01
CA LYS A 250 0.31 -5.74 28.97
C LYS A 250 1.06 -5.68 30.31
N GLN A 251 0.54 -4.96 31.29
CA GLN A 251 1.10 -4.97 32.64
C GLN A 251 0.82 -6.33 33.26
N ARG A 252 1.88 -6.99 33.72
CA ARG A 252 1.81 -8.24 34.49
C ARG A 252 2.04 -7.83 35.94
N ASP A 253 0.98 -7.78 36.76
CA ASP A 253 1.12 -7.59 38.21
C ASP A 253 1.20 -8.95 38.92
N GLU A 254 1.69 -8.93 40.17
CA GLU A 254 1.89 -10.10 41.03
C GLU A 254 0.57 -10.78 41.47
N SER A 255 -0.58 -10.23 41.08
CA SER A 255 -1.93 -10.75 41.39
C SER A 255 -2.65 -11.42 40.23
N GLY A 256 -2.04 -11.47 39.03
CA GLY A 256 -2.65 -12.04 37.85
C GLY A 256 -3.39 -10.99 37.02
N ILE A 257 -2.89 -10.80 35.80
CA ILE A 257 -3.43 -10.04 34.65
C ILE A 257 -4.67 -9.19 34.96
N ARG A 258 -4.50 -7.90 35.27
CA ARG A 258 -5.52 -6.90 34.92
C ARG A 258 -5.45 -6.64 33.42
N GLY A 259 -6.51 -7.03 32.70
CA GLY A 259 -6.66 -6.82 31.27
C GLY A 259 -6.79 -5.34 30.93
N GLY A 260 -5.68 -4.71 30.55
CA GLY A 260 -5.71 -3.51 29.71
C GLY A 260 -6.04 -3.90 28.26
N ASP A 261 -6.73 -3.03 27.53
CA ASP A 261 -6.91 -3.19 26.08
C ASP A 261 -5.51 -3.20 25.44
N PRO A 262 -5.05 -4.33 24.87
CA PRO A 262 -3.71 -4.41 24.30
C PRO A 262 -3.55 -3.49 23.09
N MET A 263 -4.65 -3.01 22.51
CA MET A 263 -4.68 -2.09 21.38
C MET A 263 -4.83 -0.63 21.81
N ALA A 264 -4.78 -0.33 23.11
CA ALA A 264 -4.75 1.04 23.58
C ALA A 264 -3.49 1.76 23.07
N VAL A 265 -3.65 2.93 22.48
CA VAL A 265 -2.58 3.78 21.95
C VAL A 265 -2.19 4.80 23.00
N GLN A 266 -0.96 4.71 23.49
CA GLN A 266 -0.34 5.71 24.35
C GLN A 266 0.34 6.75 23.47
N ALA A 267 -0.04 8.01 23.62
CA ALA A 267 0.47 9.13 22.85
C ALA A 267 1.30 10.07 23.71
N GLU A 268 2.52 10.36 23.26
CA GLU A 268 3.39 11.42 23.80
C GLU A 268 3.94 12.24 22.63
N VAL A 269 3.15 13.21 22.17
CA VAL A 269 3.47 14.00 20.99
C VAL A 269 4.08 15.34 21.42
N ASN A 270 5.22 15.69 20.84
CA ASN A 270 5.83 17.01 20.98
C ASN A 270 5.94 17.68 19.61
N THR A 271 4.95 18.52 19.27
CA THR A 271 4.86 19.17 17.95
C THR A 271 5.89 20.27 17.73
N ALA A 272 6.70 20.61 18.74
CA ALA A 272 7.81 21.56 18.59
C ALA A 272 9.06 20.95 17.93
N LEU A 273 9.13 19.62 17.81
CA LEU A 273 10.24 18.95 17.13
C LEU A 273 10.06 19.01 15.60
N PRO A 274 11.13 19.29 14.82
CA PRO A 274 11.05 19.43 13.35
C PRO A 274 10.45 18.23 12.63
N ASP A 275 10.67 17.02 13.16
CA ASP A 275 10.22 15.74 12.59
C ASP A 275 9.23 15.02 13.53
N ALA A 276 8.45 15.77 14.31
CA ALA A 276 7.48 15.22 15.24
C ALA A 276 6.45 14.35 14.50
N TRP A 277 6.50 13.03 14.74
CA TRP A 277 5.50 12.13 14.22
C TRP A 277 4.20 12.27 15.04
N ASN A 278 3.21 12.97 14.48
CA ASN A 278 2.01 13.41 15.21
C ASN A 278 0.71 12.81 14.67
N GLN A 279 0.79 11.72 13.91
CA GLN A 279 -0.39 11.04 13.36
C GLN A 279 -0.28 9.52 13.42
N PHE A 280 -1.42 8.87 13.63
CA PHE A 280 -1.56 7.43 13.49
C PHE A 280 -2.90 7.11 12.84
N GLY A 281 -3.04 5.88 12.37
CA GLY A 281 -4.28 5.44 11.74
C GLY A 281 -4.53 3.96 11.92
N VAL A 282 -5.76 3.57 11.63
CA VAL A 282 -6.27 2.22 11.81
C VAL A 282 -7.26 1.86 10.71
N SER A 283 -7.10 0.67 10.13
CA SER A 283 -7.99 0.17 9.10
C SER A 283 -9.31 -0.33 9.69
N PHE A 284 -10.39 -0.31 8.90
CA PHE A 284 -11.69 -0.86 9.36
C PHE A 284 -11.71 -2.40 9.39
N SER A 285 -10.86 -3.07 8.59
CA SER A 285 -10.72 -4.54 8.54
C SER A 285 -9.50 -4.93 7.69
N ASP A 286 -8.36 -5.19 8.32
CA ASP A 286 -7.12 -5.68 7.66
C ASP A 286 -6.76 -5.01 6.31
N TRP A 287 -6.91 -3.68 6.22
CA TRP A 287 -6.68 -2.91 4.99
C TRP A 287 -7.57 -3.29 3.78
N LYS A 288 -8.69 -3.96 4.02
CA LYS A 288 -9.69 -4.31 3.00
C LYS A 288 -10.80 -3.28 2.92
N ARG A 289 -11.52 -3.29 1.80
CA ARG A 289 -12.70 -2.43 1.59
C ARG A 289 -13.83 -2.87 2.52
N VAL A 290 -14.39 -1.94 3.29
CA VAL A 290 -15.54 -2.19 4.17
C VAL A 290 -16.76 -1.37 3.75
N ASP A 291 -17.92 -2.02 3.67
CA ASP A 291 -19.20 -1.39 3.37
C ASP A 291 -20.01 -1.12 4.64
N MET A 292 -20.36 0.16 4.85
CA MET A 292 -21.24 0.65 5.91
C MET A 292 -22.35 1.56 5.35
N ALA A 293 -22.67 1.45 4.05
CA ALA A 293 -23.60 2.33 3.37
C ALA A 293 -25.02 2.31 3.96
N SER A 294 -25.43 1.20 4.58
CA SER A 294 -26.74 1.07 5.24
C SER A 294 -26.80 1.68 6.64
N LEU A 295 -25.66 1.97 7.29
CA LEU A 295 -25.59 2.33 8.70
C LEU A 295 -24.99 3.72 8.96
N TYR A 296 -24.27 4.31 7.99
CA TYR A 296 -23.45 5.51 8.24
C TYR A 296 -24.24 6.71 8.79
N THR A 297 -25.49 6.87 8.40
CA THR A 297 -26.32 8.01 8.84
C THR A 297 -26.77 7.91 10.31
N THR A 298 -26.64 6.73 10.92
CA THR A 298 -27.00 6.43 12.31
C THR A 298 -25.81 5.89 13.10
N ALA A 299 -24.58 6.13 12.63
CA ALA A 299 -23.37 5.67 13.29
C ALA A 299 -22.61 6.83 13.96
N ALA A 300 -21.86 6.51 15.00
CA ALA A 300 -20.83 7.36 15.59
C ALA A 300 -19.55 6.56 15.82
N LEU A 301 -18.40 7.23 15.75
CA LEU A 301 -17.16 6.70 16.30
C LEU A 301 -17.20 6.84 17.82
N GLY A 302 -17.04 5.73 18.52
CA GLY A 302 -16.88 5.66 19.96
C GLY A 302 -15.47 5.23 20.32
N PHE A 303 -14.87 5.88 21.30
CA PHE A 303 -13.58 5.48 21.89
C PHE A 303 -13.45 6.04 23.30
N ASP A 304 -12.63 5.40 24.12
CA ASP A 304 -12.27 5.91 25.44
C ASP A 304 -10.97 6.73 25.32
N LEU A 305 -10.90 7.82 26.09
CA LEU A 305 -9.79 8.76 26.12
C LEU A 305 -9.37 9.01 27.57
N MET A 306 -8.09 8.82 27.88
CA MET A 306 -7.50 9.21 29.17
C MET A 306 -6.54 10.37 28.97
N CYS A 307 -6.80 11.51 29.59
CA CYS A 307 -5.99 12.72 29.43
C CYS A 307 -6.25 13.71 30.57
N SER A 308 -5.21 14.42 31.02
CA SER A 308 -5.35 15.53 31.98
C SER A 308 -5.93 16.79 31.32
N GLU A 309 -5.58 17.02 30.06
CA GLU A 309 -6.09 18.10 29.22
C GLU A 309 -6.58 17.50 27.90
N THR A 310 -7.72 17.97 27.40
CA THR A 310 -8.29 17.43 26.16
C THR A 310 -7.36 17.74 24.97
N PRO A 311 -6.83 16.73 24.27
CA PRO A 311 -5.93 16.95 23.15
C PRO A 311 -6.66 17.57 21.94
N ASP A 312 -5.99 18.48 21.22
CA ASP A 312 -6.45 18.95 19.91
C ASP A 312 -6.28 17.85 18.83
N LEU A 313 -7.32 17.04 18.67
CA LEU A 313 -7.38 15.93 17.72
C LEU A 313 -8.23 16.27 16.48
N GLU A 314 -7.63 16.15 15.30
CA GLU A 314 -8.35 16.06 14.04
C GLU A 314 -8.53 14.58 13.67
N ILE A 315 -9.78 14.18 13.47
CA ILE A 315 -10.17 12.81 13.09
C ILE A 315 -10.57 12.84 11.62
N SER A 316 -10.06 11.91 10.83
CA SER A 316 -10.45 11.77 9.42
C SER A 316 -10.80 10.33 9.07
N ILE A 317 -11.82 10.16 8.23
CA ILE A 317 -12.24 8.86 7.69
C ILE A 317 -11.91 8.85 6.20
N HIS A 318 -11.29 7.77 5.73
CA HIS A 318 -10.81 7.61 4.36
C HIS A 318 -11.47 6.43 3.65
N THR A 319 -11.63 6.57 2.33
CA THR A 319 -12.16 5.51 1.45
C THR A 319 -11.18 5.18 0.31
N PHE A 320 -11.33 3.97 -0.24
CA PHE A 320 -10.59 3.54 -1.43
C PHE A 320 -11.12 4.18 -2.73
N SER A 321 -12.41 4.50 -2.77
CA SER A 321 -13.11 5.05 -3.94
C SER A 321 -13.95 6.29 -3.58
N GLY A 322 -14.67 6.82 -4.57
CA GLY A 322 -15.35 8.11 -4.49
C GLY A 322 -14.52 9.26 -5.08
N GLN A 323 -15.23 10.31 -5.51
CA GLN A 323 -14.61 11.59 -5.93
C GLN A 323 -13.94 12.26 -4.73
N ARG A 324 -14.63 12.25 -3.58
CA ARG A 324 -14.06 12.61 -2.29
C ARG A 324 -13.68 11.34 -1.56
N ARG A 325 -12.41 11.25 -1.15
CA ARG A 325 -11.85 10.06 -0.47
C ARG A 325 -11.58 10.26 1.01
N GLN A 326 -11.90 11.45 1.52
CA GLN A 326 -11.71 11.75 2.93
C GLN A 326 -12.70 12.80 3.42
N VAL A 327 -13.11 12.64 4.66
CA VAL A 327 -13.82 13.65 5.45
C VAL A 327 -13.13 13.79 6.79
N ARG A 328 -13.26 14.95 7.43
CA ARG A 328 -12.58 15.25 8.69
C ARG A 328 -13.45 16.06 9.64
N THR A 329 -13.17 15.94 10.92
CA THR A 329 -13.72 16.77 11.98
C THR A 329 -12.66 16.99 13.07
N LYS A 330 -12.81 18.06 13.84
CA LYS A 330 -12.08 18.24 15.09
C LYS A 330 -12.88 17.63 16.24
N LEU A 331 -12.20 16.96 17.17
CA LEU A 331 -12.82 16.47 18.41
C LEU A 331 -13.26 17.67 19.25
N GLN A 332 -14.52 17.66 19.67
CA GLN A 332 -15.10 18.74 20.49
C GLN A 332 -15.33 18.28 21.92
N VAL A 333 -15.22 19.19 22.89
CA VAL A 333 -15.49 18.90 24.31
C VAL A 333 -16.93 18.40 24.52
N THR A 334 -17.89 18.90 23.73
CA THR A 334 -19.30 18.44 23.78
C THR A 334 -19.49 16.98 23.36
N GLN A 335 -18.49 16.39 22.71
CA GLN A 335 -18.44 14.99 22.29
C GLN A 335 -17.83 14.08 23.36
N LEU A 336 -17.34 14.64 24.46
CA LEU A 336 -16.73 13.91 25.56
C LEU A 336 -17.69 13.80 26.73
N MET A 337 -17.89 12.58 27.21
CA MET A 337 -18.59 12.28 28.45
C MET A 337 -17.56 11.85 29.50
N GLU A 338 -17.43 12.62 30.56
CA GLU A 338 -16.57 12.23 31.69
C GLU A 338 -17.17 11.00 32.40
N ILE A 339 -16.35 9.98 32.58
CA ILE A 339 -16.70 8.70 33.22
C ILE A 339 -15.84 8.43 34.47
N GLY A 340 -14.86 9.29 34.75
CA GLY A 340 -13.98 9.24 35.92
C GLY A 340 -12.89 10.29 35.81
N GLU A 341 -12.06 10.40 36.85
CA GLU A 341 -10.95 11.37 36.88
C GLU A 341 -10.04 11.19 35.66
N ASN A 342 -9.95 12.25 34.84
CA ASN A 342 -9.18 12.27 33.59
C ASN A 342 -9.56 11.17 32.58
N ARG A 343 -10.77 10.62 32.68
CA ARG A 343 -11.28 9.54 31.82
C ARG A 343 -12.57 9.96 31.15
N TYR A 344 -12.57 9.90 29.82
CA TYR A 344 -13.67 10.34 28.99
C TYR A 344 -14.07 9.22 28.02
N ARG A 345 -15.34 9.18 27.68
CA ARG A 345 -15.85 8.46 26.53
C ARG A 345 -16.21 9.46 25.44
N ALA A 346 -15.59 9.31 24.28
CA ALA A 346 -15.83 10.15 23.12
C ALA A 346 -16.92 9.52 22.24
N TYR A 347 -17.82 10.38 21.75
CA TYR A 347 -18.85 10.03 20.78
C TYR A 347 -18.79 11.04 19.63
N VAL A 348 -18.30 10.63 18.47
CA VAL A 348 -18.15 11.47 17.29
C VAL A 348 -19.10 10.96 16.20
N PRO A 349 -20.31 11.52 16.08
CA PRO A 349 -21.27 11.15 15.05
C PRO A 349 -20.69 11.29 13.66
N ILE A 350 -20.99 10.36 12.76
CA ILE A 350 -20.57 10.45 11.36
C ILE A 350 -21.08 11.76 10.71
N ARG A 351 -22.26 12.22 11.13
CA ARG A 351 -22.86 13.49 10.70
C ARG A 351 -22.08 14.74 11.15
N ALA A 352 -21.16 14.63 12.11
CA ALA A 352 -20.30 15.73 12.53
C ALA A 352 -19.15 16.00 11.53
N PHE A 353 -18.85 15.05 10.65
CA PHE A 353 -17.85 15.22 9.60
C PHE A 353 -18.41 16.09 8.48
N ALA A 354 -17.67 17.13 8.11
CA ALA A 354 -18.06 17.98 6.98
C ALA A 354 -18.12 17.16 5.69
N ASP A 355 -19.22 17.32 4.95
CA ASP A 355 -19.49 16.64 3.68
C ASP A 355 -19.52 15.10 3.77
N PHE A 356 -19.91 14.53 4.93
CA PHE A 356 -19.94 13.08 5.14
C PHE A 356 -20.74 12.32 4.07
N GLU A 357 -21.81 12.89 3.52
CA GLU A 357 -22.63 12.27 2.46
C GLU A 357 -21.89 12.10 1.13
N SER A 358 -20.82 12.87 0.89
CA SER A 358 -20.03 12.79 -0.34
C SER A 358 -19.00 11.65 -0.35
N LEU A 359 -18.85 10.96 0.79
CA LEU A 359 -17.93 9.84 0.95
C LEU A 359 -18.55 8.53 0.42
N ASP A 360 -17.75 7.67 -0.19
CA ASP A 360 -18.17 6.34 -0.64
C ASP A 360 -18.19 5.35 0.55
N TRP A 361 -19.30 5.34 1.28
CA TRP A 361 -19.50 4.48 2.46
C TRP A 361 -19.48 2.97 2.16
N SER A 362 -19.49 2.56 0.90
CA SER A 362 -19.33 1.16 0.48
C SER A 362 -17.87 0.69 0.40
N ALA A 363 -16.92 1.62 0.56
CA ALA A 363 -15.50 1.37 0.33
C ALA A 363 -14.62 2.06 1.38
N LEU A 364 -15.02 1.98 2.65
CA LEU A 364 -14.22 2.46 3.78
C LEU A 364 -12.85 1.77 3.83
N LYS A 365 -11.86 2.55 4.24
CA LYS A 365 -10.45 2.12 4.32
C LYS A 365 -9.93 2.21 5.75
N GLU A 366 -9.90 3.41 6.31
CA GLU A 366 -9.23 3.70 7.57
C GLU A 366 -9.76 4.94 8.26
N ILE A 367 -9.44 5.05 9.55
CA ILE A 367 -9.57 6.24 10.38
C ILE A 367 -8.17 6.74 10.71
N ARG A 368 -7.97 8.06 10.70
CA ARG A 368 -6.71 8.68 11.13
C ARG A 368 -6.96 9.71 12.21
N PHE A 369 -6.01 9.76 13.15
CA PHE A 369 -5.95 10.73 14.23
C PHE A 369 -4.70 11.58 14.03
N LEU A 370 -4.89 12.89 13.89
CA LEU A 370 -3.82 13.88 13.80
C LEU A 370 -3.83 14.75 15.05
N VAL A 371 -2.70 14.75 15.75
CA VAL A 371 -2.49 15.54 16.96
C VAL A 371 -1.92 16.90 16.56
N LYS A 372 -2.68 17.98 16.80
CA LYS A 372 -2.35 19.34 16.31
C LYS A 372 -1.40 20.10 17.23
N GLU A 373 -1.31 19.72 18.49
CA GLU A 373 -0.46 20.35 19.50
C GLU A 373 0.19 19.30 20.40
N SER A 374 1.25 19.68 21.12
CA SER A 374 1.90 18.76 22.06
C SER A 374 0.89 18.26 23.10
N ALA A 375 0.76 16.94 23.21
CA ALA A 375 -0.25 16.33 24.07
C ALA A 375 0.19 14.96 24.60
N ARG A 376 -0.36 14.58 25.75
CA ARG A 376 -0.24 13.25 26.35
C ARG A 376 -1.62 12.67 26.61
N PHE A 377 -1.92 11.52 26.04
CA PHE A 377 -3.20 10.85 26.22
C PHE A 377 -3.12 9.35 25.87
N ASP A 378 -4.06 8.57 26.39
CA ASP A 378 -4.30 7.19 25.96
C ASP A 378 -5.65 7.09 25.24
N LEU A 379 -5.68 6.41 24.09
CA LEU A 379 -6.90 6.13 23.32
C LEU A 379 -7.14 4.62 23.28
N ALA A 380 -8.35 4.16 23.63
CA ALA A 380 -8.69 2.74 23.67
C ALA A 380 -10.13 2.46 23.21
N ASN A 381 -10.49 1.18 23.04
CA ASN A 381 -11.86 0.74 22.77
C ASN A 381 -12.52 1.42 21.54
N LEU A 382 -11.77 1.57 20.45
CA LEU A 382 -12.27 2.19 19.23
C LEU A 382 -13.32 1.30 18.55
N ARG A 383 -14.49 1.87 18.28
CA ARG A 383 -15.64 1.17 17.70
C ARG A 383 -16.56 2.11 16.95
N LEU A 384 -17.32 1.58 15.99
CA LEU A 384 -18.55 2.21 15.52
C LEU A 384 -19.69 1.80 16.44
N ILE A 385 -20.54 2.74 16.79
CA ILE A 385 -21.74 2.52 17.61
C ILE A 385 -22.96 3.15 16.96
N GLU A 386 -24.15 2.70 17.35
CA GLU A 386 -25.38 3.35 16.93
C GLU A 386 -25.52 4.73 17.58
N PHE A 387 -25.96 5.72 16.80
CA PHE A 387 -26.18 7.08 17.22
C PHE A 387 -27.45 7.65 16.59
N ARG A 388 -28.40 8.05 17.44
CA ARG A 388 -29.68 8.67 17.05
C ARG A 388 -29.87 10.07 17.63
N GLY A 389 -28.81 10.67 18.19
CA GLY A 389 -28.84 11.96 18.87
C GLY A 389 -28.54 13.17 17.99
N ASN A 390 -28.39 14.35 18.62
CA ASN A 390 -27.97 15.58 17.94
C ASN A 390 -26.44 15.57 17.70
N PRO A 391 -25.95 15.69 16.45
CA PRO A 391 -24.52 15.67 16.14
C PRO A 391 -23.68 16.74 16.88
N SER A 392 -24.27 17.88 17.21
CA SER A 392 -23.60 18.98 17.90
C SER A 392 -23.57 18.82 19.43
N ASN A 393 -24.37 17.90 19.97
CA ASN A 393 -24.41 17.60 21.39
C ASN A 393 -24.73 16.10 21.60
N PRO A 394 -23.81 15.20 21.22
CA PRO A 394 -24.10 13.78 21.19
C PRO A 394 -24.28 13.18 22.59
N THR A 395 -23.71 13.81 23.62
CA THR A 395 -23.83 13.38 25.02
C THR A 395 -25.19 13.70 25.64
N ALA A 396 -26.01 14.55 25.00
CA ALA A 396 -27.37 14.86 25.47
C ALA A 396 -28.38 13.73 25.22
N TRP A 397 -28.13 12.86 24.23
CA TRP A 397 -28.99 11.71 23.96
C TRP A 397 -28.48 10.49 24.73
N LYS A 398 -28.94 10.33 25.97
CA LYS A 398 -28.64 9.17 26.82
C LYS A 398 -29.48 7.96 26.38
N GLY A 399 -29.10 7.33 25.28
CA GLY A 399 -29.65 6.04 24.85
C GLY A 399 -28.70 4.89 25.23
N TYR A 400 -29.11 4.12 26.25
CA TYR A 400 -28.64 2.79 26.69
C TYR A 400 -27.17 2.38 26.41
N GLU A 401 -26.35 2.42 27.47
CA GLU A 401 -25.60 1.20 27.86
C GLU A 401 -26.44 0.41 28.87
#